data_AF-A0A9D1SJD0-F1
#
_entry.id   AF-A0A9D1SJD0-F1
#
_cell.length_a   1.000
_cell.length_b   1.000
_cell.length_c   1.000
_cell.angle_alpha   90.00
_cell.angle_beta   90.00
_cell.angle_gamma   90.00
#
_symmetry.space_group_name_H-M   'P 1'
#
loop_
_entity.id
_entity.type
_entity.pdbx_description
1 polymer ?
#
loop_
_entity_poly.entity_id
_entity_poly.type
_entity_poly.pdbx_seq_one_letter_code
_entity_poly.pdbx_strand_id
1 'polypeptide(L)'
;MNVKTFFEKQSVGFYVGAAAVLFMLIGTIILSTNCNMEYYQDYTAVVPLLGSLAVIAGVALLVAQQFVKIPHLDAIWIVSVILMAAALMIMISMRVESMAYILGSDLENDNPIAKPALNNFFAGAAIALVGIIAAVVAAFFSTVKEKANA
;
A
#
# COMPACT_ATOMS: atom_id res chain seq x y z
N MET A 1 7.06 29.02 0.44
CA MET A 1 7.80 28.32 1.51
C MET A 1 9.07 27.76 0.88
N ASN A 2 10.24 27.96 1.50
CA ASN A 2 11.48 27.36 0.97
C ASN A 2 11.62 25.91 1.46
N VAL A 3 12.47 25.11 0.83
CA VAL A 3 12.60 23.68 1.13
C VAL A 3 12.99 23.42 2.59
N LYS A 4 13.88 24.23 3.16
CA LYS A 4 14.30 24.11 4.56
C LYS A 4 13.13 24.28 5.54
N THR A 5 12.36 25.35 5.37
CA THR A 5 11.19 25.65 6.23
C THR A 5 10.07 24.61 6.09
N PHE A 6 9.96 23.93 4.95
CA PHE A 6 9.03 22.81 4.78
C PHE A 6 9.42 21.62 5.67
N PHE A 7 10.67 21.16 5.60
CA PHE A 7 11.12 20.00 6.36
C PHE A 7 11.18 20.27 7.88
N GLU A 8 11.50 21.50 8.28
CA GLU A 8 11.48 21.87 9.71
C GLU A 8 10.08 21.79 10.33
N LYS A 9 9.03 21.97 9.53
CA LYS A 9 7.62 21.91 9.94
C LYS A 9 7.10 20.47 10.05
N GLN A 10 7.64 19.52 9.29
CA GLN A 10 7.16 18.14 9.27
C GLN A 10 7.55 17.39 10.55
N SER A 11 6.65 16.56 11.06
CA SER A 11 6.90 15.61 12.17
C SER A 11 7.07 14.19 11.66
N VAL A 12 7.38 13.26 12.58
CA VAL A 12 7.61 11.84 12.25
C VAL A 12 6.46 11.23 11.45
N GLY A 13 5.20 11.60 11.76
CA GLY A 13 4.02 11.11 11.04
C GLY A 13 4.04 11.41 9.53
N PHE A 14 4.63 12.55 9.11
CA PHE A 14 4.76 12.87 7.69
C PHE A 14 5.71 11.92 6.98
N TYR A 15 6.88 11.65 7.57
CA TYR A 15 7.89 10.79 6.97
C TYR A 15 7.45 9.33 6.93
N VAL A 16 6.85 8.84 8.03
CA VAL A 16 6.27 7.50 8.08
C VAL A 16 5.11 7.37 7.11
N GLY A 17 4.23 8.37 7.04
CA GLY A 17 3.13 8.43 6.09
C GLY A 17 3.59 8.46 4.63
N ALA A 18 4.63 9.24 4.31
CA ALA A 18 5.21 9.26 2.96
C ALA A 18 5.80 7.90 2.57
N ALA A 19 6.48 7.22 3.50
CA ALA A 19 6.96 5.87 3.29
C ALA A 19 5.79 4.88 3.09
N ALA A 20 4.71 5.01 3.87
CA ALA A 20 3.52 4.19 3.72
C ALA A 20 2.90 4.32 2.33
N VAL A 21 2.71 5.55 1.84
CA VAL A 21 2.22 5.84 0.49
C VAL A 21 3.12 5.21 -0.58
N LEU A 22 4.44 5.34 -0.43
CA LEU A 22 5.40 4.78 -1.38
C LEU A 22 5.29 3.24 -1.45
N PHE A 23 5.26 2.57 -0.30
CA PHE A 23 5.11 1.12 -0.27
C PHE A 23 3.75 0.67 -0.79
N MET A 24 2.65 1.36 -0.46
CA MET A 24 1.33 1.05 -1.02
C MET A 24 1.29 1.22 -2.54
N LEU A 25 1.94 2.26 -3.09
CA LEU A 25 2.07 2.46 -4.53
C LEU A 25 2.84 1.32 -5.20
N ILE A 26 4.02 0.99 -4.67
CA ILE A 26 4.84 -0.10 -5.22
C ILE A 26 4.10 -1.45 -5.13
N GLY A 27 3.48 -1.73 -3.99
CA GLY A 27 2.66 -2.93 -3.79
C GLY A 27 1.50 -3.00 -4.78
N THR A 28 0.79 -1.89 -4.99
CA THR A 28 -0.31 -1.81 -5.97
C THR A 28 0.19 -2.11 -7.38
N ILE A 29 1.32 -1.53 -7.79
CA ILE A 29 1.91 -1.78 -9.11
C ILE A 29 2.24 -3.27 -9.28
N ILE A 30 2.97 -3.87 -8.32
CA ILE A 30 3.38 -5.27 -8.41
C ILE A 30 2.15 -6.20 -8.43
N LEU A 31 1.17 -5.99 -7.55
CA LEU A 31 -0.05 -6.79 -7.53
C LEU A 31 -0.86 -6.65 -8.82
N SER A 32 -0.89 -5.46 -9.42
CA SER A 32 -1.55 -5.23 -10.71
C SER A 32 -0.81 -5.92 -11.86
N THR A 33 0.53 -5.89 -11.86
CA THR A 33 1.35 -6.65 -12.79
C THR A 33 1.11 -8.14 -12.63
N ASN A 34 0.98 -8.64 -11.40
CA ASN A 34 0.72 -10.05 -11.11
C ASN A 34 -0.54 -10.57 -11.79
N CYS A 35 -1.64 -9.80 -11.78
CA CYS A 35 -2.88 -10.17 -12.49
C CYS A 35 -2.73 -10.23 -14.02
N ASN A 36 -1.70 -9.59 -14.57
CA ASN A 36 -1.43 -9.57 -16.01
C ASN A 36 -0.33 -10.55 -16.42
N MET A 37 0.26 -11.30 -15.48
CA MET A 37 1.28 -12.30 -15.81
C MET A 37 0.65 -13.45 -16.60
N GLU A 38 1.43 -14.02 -17.53
CA GLU A 38 1.02 -15.12 -18.41
C GLU A 38 0.43 -16.32 -17.66
N TYR A 39 0.91 -16.59 -16.46
CA TYR A 39 0.42 -17.69 -15.64
C TYR A 39 -1.01 -17.47 -15.12
N TYR A 40 -1.41 -16.22 -14.82
CA TYR A 40 -2.70 -15.92 -14.21
C TYR A 40 -3.74 -15.40 -15.21
N GLN A 41 -3.35 -14.43 -16.07
CA GLN A 41 -4.20 -13.78 -17.08
C GLN A 41 -5.65 -13.46 -16.64
N ASP A 42 -5.84 -13.15 -15.38
CA ASP A 42 -7.15 -12.95 -14.74
C ASP A 42 -7.28 -11.51 -14.26
N TYR A 43 -6.93 -10.56 -15.15
CA TYR A 43 -6.92 -9.15 -14.80
C TYR A 43 -8.24 -8.71 -14.19
N THR A 44 -8.18 -8.32 -12.91
CA THR A 44 -9.27 -7.67 -12.22
C THR A 44 -8.95 -6.21 -12.01
N ALA A 45 -9.79 -5.32 -12.53
CA ALA A 45 -9.61 -3.87 -12.35
C ALA A 45 -9.82 -3.42 -10.89
N VAL A 46 -10.44 -4.27 -10.05
CA VAL A 46 -10.79 -3.89 -8.66
C VAL A 46 -9.56 -3.72 -7.78
N VAL A 47 -8.52 -4.53 -7.97
CA VAL A 47 -7.27 -4.46 -7.19
C VAL A 47 -6.49 -3.17 -7.47
N PRO A 48 -6.16 -2.83 -8.73
CA PRO A 48 -5.51 -1.54 -9.04
C PRO A 48 -6.38 -0.36 -8.62
N LEU A 49 -7.71 -0.45 -8.75
CA LEU A 49 -8.61 0.62 -8.31
C LEU A 49 -8.51 0.86 -6.79
N LEU A 50 -8.69 -0.17 -5.97
CA LEU A 50 -8.65 -0.05 -4.51
C LEU A 50 -7.26 0.37 -4.02
N GLY A 51 -6.19 -0.21 -4.58
CA GLY A 51 -4.81 0.18 -4.27
C GLY A 51 -4.53 1.65 -4.63
N SER A 52 -4.99 2.09 -5.80
CA SER A 52 -4.84 3.50 -6.22
C SER A 52 -5.62 4.46 -5.32
N LEU A 53 -6.85 4.11 -4.93
CA LEU A 53 -7.64 4.90 -3.99
C LEU A 53 -6.96 4.99 -2.61
N ALA A 54 -6.35 3.90 -2.14
CA ALA A 54 -5.58 3.90 -0.90
C ALA A 54 -4.39 4.88 -0.96
N VAL A 55 -3.63 4.85 -2.06
CA VAL A 55 -2.51 5.77 -2.32
C VAL A 55 -3.00 7.21 -2.39
N ILE A 56 -4.07 7.48 -3.15
CA ILE A 56 -4.64 8.83 -3.30
C ILE A 56 -5.10 9.37 -1.94
N ALA A 57 -5.75 8.56 -1.11
CA ALA A 57 -6.17 8.97 0.23
C ALA A 57 -4.97 9.37 1.11
N GLY A 58 -3.90 8.58 1.10
CA GLY A 58 -2.67 8.90 1.85
C GLY A 58 -1.97 10.17 1.34
N VAL A 59 -1.84 10.33 0.03
CA VAL A 59 -1.29 11.56 -0.58
C VAL A 59 -2.15 12.77 -0.24
N ALA A 60 -3.46 12.67 -0.38
CA ALA A 60 -4.40 13.75 -0.10
C ALA A 60 -4.28 14.21 1.35
N LEU A 61 -4.13 13.28 2.30
CA LEU A 61 -3.90 13.61 3.70
C LEU A 61 -2.58 14.40 3.91
N LEU A 62 -1.46 13.87 3.39
CA LEU A 62 -0.15 14.49 3.52
C LEU A 62 -0.11 15.91 2.94
N VAL A 63 -0.83 16.13 1.83
CA VAL A 63 -0.97 17.44 1.18
C VAL A 63 -1.92 18.34 1.98
N ALA A 64 -3.11 17.86 2.35
CA ALA A 64 -4.14 18.66 3.01
C ALA A 64 -3.66 19.24 4.34
N GLN A 65 -2.92 18.46 5.14
CA GLN A 65 -2.39 18.90 6.43
C GLN A 65 -1.34 20.02 6.32
N GLN A 66 -0.80 20.28 5.12
CA GLN A 66 0.08 21.43 4.91
C GLN A 66 -0.69 22.76 4.92
N PHE A 67 -1.97 22.72 4.53
CA PHE A 67 -2.79 23.91 4.27
C PHE A 67 -3.92 24.10 5.27
N VAL A 68 -4.49 23.02 5.82
CA VAL A 68 -5.67 23.09 6.68
C VAL A 68 -5.43 22.30 7.96
N LYS A 69 -5.75 22.92 9.11
CA LYS A 69 -5.86 22.22 10.39
C LYS A 69 -7.29 21.74 10.56
N ILE A 70 -7.56 20.50 10.17
CA ILE A 70 -8.85 19.84 10.42
C ILE A 70 -8.64 18.84 11.58
N PRO A 71 -9.43 18.92 12.66
CA PRO A 71 -9.38 17.94 13.75
C PRO A 71 -9.59 16.53 13.20
N HIS A 72 -8.78 15.58 13.67
CA HIS A 72 -8.90 14.15 13.31
C HIS A 72 -8.74 13.83 11.82
N LEU A 73 -8.14 14.71 11.01
CA LEU A 73 -7.88 14.43 9.60
C LEU A 73 -7.01 13.18 9.39
N ASP A 74 -6.17 12.84 10.39
CA ASP A 74 -5.36 11.63 10.44
C ASP A 74 -6.19 10.34 10.31
N ALA A 75 -7.50 10.37 10.59
CA ALA A 75 -8.41 9.24 10.38
C ALA A 75 -8.48 8.82 8.89
N ILE A 76 -8.08 9.66 7.94
CA ILE A 76 -7.95 9.28 6.53
C ILE A 76 -6.94 8.13 6.35
N TRP A 77 -5.93 7.99 7.23
CA TRP A 77 -5.06 6.81 7.21
C TRP A 77 -5.84 5.51 7.38
N ILE A 78 -6.91 5.50 8.18
CA ILE A 78 -7.75 4.32 8.38
C ILE A 78 -8.44 3.94 7.07
N VAL A 79 -8.95 4.93 6.33
CA VAL A 79 -9.56 4.70 5.01
C VAL A 79 -8.53 4.15 4.03
N SER A 80 -7.34 4.72 3.99
CA SER A 80 -6.22 4.25 3.15
C SER A 80 -5.86 2.79 3.48
N VAL A 81 -5.73 2.46 4.76
CA VAL A 81 -5.46 1.10 5.25
C VAL A 81 -6.55 0.11 4.83
N ILE A 82 -7.82 0.45 5.03
CA ILE A 82 -8.94 -0.44 4.69
C ILE A 82 -8.96 -0.72 3.19
N LEU A 83 -8.76 0.30 2.35
CA LEU A 83 -8.73 0.14 0.89
C LEU A 83 -7.58 -0.76 0.44
N MET A 84 -6.38 -0.56 0.98
CA MET A 84 -5.23 -1.39 0.62
C MET A 84 -5.36 -2.82 1.14
N ALA A 85 -5.88 -3.01 2.36
CA ALA A 85 -6.14 -4.32 2.92
C ALA A 85 -7.21 -5.08 2.10
N ALA A 86 -8.27 -4.40 1.66
CA ALA A 86 -9.28 -4.98 0.79
C ALA A 86 -8.68 -5.42 -0.56
N ALA A 87 -7.84 -4.59 -1.18
CA ALA A 87 -7.12 -4.96 -2.40
C ALA A 87 -6.26 -6.22 -2.20
N LEU A 88 -5.52 -6.29 -1.10
CA LEU A 88 -4.67 -7.44 -0.76
C LEU A 88 -5.48 -8.71 -0.50
N MET A 89 -6.60 -8.62 0.23
CA MET A 89 -7.47 -9.77 0.50
C MET A 89 -8.11 -10.32 -0.78
N ILE A 90 -8.54 -9.45 -1.70
CA ILE A 90 -9.04 -9.87 -3.00
C ILE A 90 -7.92 -10.59 -3.77
N MET A 91 -6.70 -10.04 -3.80
CA MET A 91 -5.55 -10.70 -4.42
C MET A 91 -5.27 -12.08 -3.83
N ILE A 92 -5.23 -12.21 -2.49
CA ILE A 92 -5.03 -13.51 -1.83
C ILE A 92 -6.12 -14.50 -2.24
N SER A 93 -7.39 -14.06 -2.30
CA SER A 93 -8.51 -14.92 -2.67
C SER A 93 -8.39 -15.46 -4.10
N MET A 94 -7.89 -14.67 -5.05
CA MET A 94 -7.66 -15.08 -6.43
C MET A 94 -6.41 -15.96 -6.60
N ARG A 95 -5.54 -16.04 -5.58
CA ARG A 95 -4.25 -16.74 -5.67
C ARG A 95 -4.19 -18.00 -4.82
N VAL A 96 -5.09 -18.17 -3.86
CA VAL A 96 -5.06 -19.29 -2.90
C VAL A 96 -5.06 -20.67 -3.57
N GLU A 97 -5.83 -20.85 -4.65
CA GLU A 97 -5.88 -22.11 -5.39
C GLU A 97 -4.55 -22.38 -6.12
N SER A 98 -4.06 -21.40 -6.89
CA SER A 98 -2.77 -21.53 -7.57
C SER A 98 -1.61 -21.71 -6.59
N MET A 99 -1.64 -21.04 -5.43
CA MET A 99 -0.67 -21.25 -4.36
C MET A 99 -0.64 -22.71 -3.89
N ALA A 100 -1.81 -23.34 -3.76
CA ALA A 100 -1.90 -24.75 -3.37
C ALA A 100 -1.30 -25.67 -4.44
N TYR A 101 -1.55 -25.42 -5.73
CA TYR A 101 -0.95 -26.21 -6.80
C TYR A 101 0.56 -26.01 -6.92
N ILE A 102 1.04 -24.77 -6.86
CA ILE A 102 2.47 -24.45 -7.06
C ILE A 102 3.33 -24.93 -5.87
N LEU A 103 2.81 -24.83 -4.64
CA LEU A 103 3.58 -25.15 -3.43
C LEU A 103 3.33 -26.57 -2.92
N GLY A 104 2.13 -27.11 -3.15
CA GLY A 104 1.66 -28.34 -2.52
C GLY A 104 1.44 -29.52 -3.46
N SER A 105 1.64 -29.35 -4.77
CA SER A 105 1.41 -30.39 -5.77
C SER A 105 2.54 -30.45 -6.80
N ASP A 106 2.75 -31.63 -7.39
CA ASP A 106 3.70 -31.83 -8.49
C ASP A 106 3.16 -31.36 -9.85
N LEU A 107 1.90 -30.93 -9.91
CA LEU A 107 1.22 -30.48 -11.14
C LEU A 107 1.91 -29.30 -11.84
N GLU A 108 2.68 -28.49 -11.10
CA GLU A 108 3.33 -27.26 -11.60
C GLU A 108 4.87 -27.36 -11.61
N ASN A 109 5.44 -28.55 -11.35
CA ASN A 109 6.90 -28.70 -11.21
C ASN A 109 7.67 -28.37 -12.50
N ASP A 110 7.12 -28.73 -13.65
CA ASP A 110 7.73 -28.48 -14.97
C ASP A 110 7.25 -27.16 -15.59
N ASN A 111 6.44 -26.36 -14.88
CA ASN A 111 5.96 -25.07 -15.36
C ASN A 111 6.93 -23.94 -14.97
N PRO A 112 7.72 -23.41 -15.93
CA PRO A 112 8.76 -22.45 -15.62
C PRO A 112 8.23 -21.07 -15.21
N ILE A 113 6.96 -20.75 -15.52
CA ILE A 113 6.37 -19.43 -15.25
C ILE A 113 5.58 -19.38 -13.93
N ALA A 114 5.23 -20.54 -13.35
CA ALA A 114 4.41 -20.63 -12.16
C ALA A 114 5.11 -20.09 -10.89
N LYS A 115 6.31 -20.59 -10.56
CA LYS A 115 7.08 -20.13 -9.39
C LYS A 115 7.46 -18.64 -9.46
N PRO A 116 7.92 -18.08 -10.60
CA PRO A 116 8.13 -16.64 -10.74
C PRO A 116 6.86 -15.82 -10.51
N ALA A 117 5.71 -16.27 -11.03
CA ALA A 117 4.43 -15.59 -10.82
C ALA A 117 4.00 -15.58 -9.35
N LEU A 118 4.22 -16.69 -8.64
CA LEU A 118 3.98 -16.77 -7.21
C LEU A 118 4.93 -15.88 -6.39
N ASN A 119 6.22 -15.86 -6.72
CA ASN A 119 7.20 -15.00 -6.06
C ASN A 119 6.88 -13.50 -6.27
N ASN A 120 6.42 -13.14 -7.47
CA ASN A 120 5.97 -11.78 -7.77
C ASN A 120 4.76 -11.39 -6.90
N PHE A 121 3.79 -12.30 -6.73
CA PHE A 121 2.67 -12.10 -5.82
C PHE A 121 3.15 -11.87 -4.37
N PHE A 122 4.03 -12.74 -3.85
CA PHE A 122 4.54 -12.58 -2.49
C PHE A 122 5.33 -11.28 -2.29
N ALA A 123 6.13 -10.86 -3.28
CA ALA A 123 6.84 -9.59 -3.24
C ALA A 123 5.86 -8.41 -3.17
N GLY A 124 4.82 -8.41 -4.02
CA GLY A 124 3.78 -7.38 -3.99
C GLY A 124 2.99 -7.36 -2.69
N ALA A 125 2.60 -8.53 -2.19
CA ALA A 125 1.86 -8.69 -0.94
C ALA A 125 2.67 -8.24 0.28
N ALA A 126 3.96 -8.60 0.35
CA ALA A 126 4.83 -8.18 1.43
C ALA A 126 5.02 -6.66 1.45
N ILE A 127 5.27 -6.05 0.29
CA ILE A 127 5.42 -4.59 0.17
C ILE A 127 4.11 -3.87 0.52
N ALA A 128 2.98 -4.37 0.03
CA ALA A 128 1.65 -3.85 0.38
C ALA A 128 1.40 -3.90 1.90
N LEU A 129 1.76 -5.01 2.54
CA LEU A 129 1.61 -5.20 3.98
C LEU A 129 2.50 -4.23 4.78
N VAL A 130 3.75 -4.01 4.36
CA VAL A 130 4.63 -2.99 4.95
C VAL A 130 4.00 -1.60 4.84
N GLY A 131 3.42 -1.26 3.67
CA GLY A 131 2.69 -0.01 3.47
C GLY A 131 1.48 0.15 4.41
N ILE A 132 0.70 -0.92 4.59
CA ILE A 132 -0.43 -0.97 5.53
C ILE A 132 0.06 -0.71 6.97
N ILE A 133 1.09 -1.43 7.42
CA ILE A 133 1.63 -1.28 8.79
C ILE A 133 2.15 0.15 8.99
N ALA A 134 2.90 0.69 8.03
CA ALA A 134 3.41 2.05 8.09
C ALA A 134 2.27 3.08 8.14
N ALA A 135 1.18 2.88 7.39
CA ALA A 135 0.00 3.76 7.42
C ALA A 135 -0.73 3.70 8.77
N VAL A 136 -0.85 2.50 9.37
CA VAL A 136 -1.38 2.35 10.74
C VAL A 136 -0.50 3.10 11.75
N VAL A 137 0.82 2.95 11.66
CA VAL A 137 1.75 3.69 12.53
C VAL A 137 1.61 5.19 12.32
N ALA A 138 1.54 5.65 11.07
CA ALA A 138 1.37 7.07 10.74
C ALA A 138 0.09 7.66 11.33
N ALA A 139 -0.99 6.88 11.48
CA ALA A 139 -2.23 7.33 12.10
C ALA A 139 -2.10 7.74 13.58
N PHE A 140 -1.04 7.29 14.28
CA PHE A 140 -0.77 7.66 15.67
C PHE A 140 0.09 8.91 15.83
N PHE A 141 0.65 9.45 14.73
CA PHE A 141 1.53 10.62 14.77
C PHE A 141 0.97 11.73 13.90
N SER A 142 0.88 12.95 14.44
CA SER A 142 0.66 14.13 13.61
C SER A 142 1.72 14.21 12.51
N THR A 143 1.34 14.72 11.33
CA THR A 143 2.25 14.96 10.20
C THR A 143 2.93 16.32 10.25
N VAL A 144 2.36 17.26 11.00
CA VAL A 144 2.94 18.59 11.23
C VAL A 144 3.27 18.74 12.71
N LYS A 145 4.44 19.32 13.01
CA LYS A 145 4.79 19.68 14.39
C LYS A 145 3.76 20.66 14.94
N GLU A 146 3.07 20.28 16.02
CA GLU A 146 2.37 21.26 16.82
C GLU A 146 3.43 22.14 17.49
N LYS A 147 3.32 23.47 17.30
CA LYS A 147 4.10 24.38 18.13
C LYS A 147 3.67 24.13 19.56
N ALA A 148 4.60 23.64 20.39
CA ALA A 148 4.41 23.68 21.83
C ALA A 148 4.17 25.14 22.19
N ASN A 149 2.94 25.48 22.57
CA ASN A 149 2.68 26.71 23.28
C ASN A 149 3.29 26.49 24.67
N ALA A 150 4.53 26.94 24.85
CA ALA A 150 5.21 27.08 26.13
C ALA A 150 5.74 28.51 26.21
#